data_AF-A0A9D4ZQ37-F1
#
_entry.id   AF-A0A9D4ZQ37-F1
#
_cell.length_a   1.000
_cell.length_b   1.000
_cell.length_c   1.000
_cell.angle_alpha   90.00
_cell.angle_beta   90.00
_cell.angle_gamma   90.00
#
_symmetry.space_group_name_H-M   'P 1'
#
loop_
_entity.id
_entity.type
_entity.pdbx_description
1 polymer ?
#
loop_
_entity_poly.entity_id
_entity_poly.type
_entity_poly.pdbx_seq_one_letter_code
_entity_poly.pdbx_strand_id
1 'polypeptide(L)'
;MALRFPYCSNSCYIFRPIGNHGDHPSSLKHKQAAIRCSSARSARRPQNVPGEFYVDHTCIDCDVCRWMAPNSFTRVESQSAVYNQPSTSTQRVAALQALLSCPTASIHTETPPADILQAHSTFPIPIHEDSLPGVYHCGYHSKKSFAAASYFIKRPGGNILVDSPRYSERLAQNLQELGGVDYFFLTHKDDVADHDRWQKRFNCPRILHEQEVTADTAGVEIKLKGKGPWDFLGPDIDLLFFPGHTEASVCLHLKPLKVLFSGDSIANIPQGYLHVDPNFNWYSVDIQMESIKTLLPLDFLWILPGHGRRAKYNNVEEKNKAINDLLDSVYVRVAPLPSIEQNHLQKASLHGMHPLHSSTK
;
A
#
# COMPACT_ATOMS: atom_id res chain seq x y z
N MET A 1 33.39 -17.13 -6.55
CA MET A 1 33.98 -15.80 -6.34
C MET A 1 32.83 -14.86 -5.99
N ALA A 2 32.49 -14.79 -4.70
CA ALA A 2 31.27 -14.18 -4.19
C ALA A 2 31.63 -12.91 -3.42
N LEU A 3 31.12 -11.77 -3.87
CA LEU A 3 31.25 -10.49 -3.18
C LEU A 3 30.20 -10.42 -2.07
N ARG A 4 30.67 -10.46 -0.82
CA ARG A 4 29.91 -10.22 0.41
C ARG A 4 29.61 -8.73 0.53
N PHE A 5 28.33 -8.36 0.71
CA PHE A 5 27.93 -7.07 1.27
C PHE A 5 27.78 -7.22 2.79
N PRO A 6 28.29 -6.27 3.61
CA PRO A 6 28.16 -6.35 5.06
C PRO A 6 26.79 -5.82 5.52
N TYR A 7 26.07 -6.67 6.24
CA TYR A 7 24.96 -6.30 7.10
C TYR A 7 25.45 -5.38 8.22
N CYS A 8 24.83 -4.21 8.37
CA CYS A 8 24.99 -3.36 9.55
C CYS A 8 23.81 -3.64 10.49
N SER A 9 24.00 -4.59 11.40
CA SER A 9 23.16 -4.83 12.56
C SER A 9 23.53 -3.85 13.66
N ASN A 10 22.57 -3.05 14.14
CA ASN A 10 22.65 -2.45 15.46
C ASN A 10 21.25 -2.32 16.06
N SER A 11 20.83 -3.41 16.69
CA SER A 11 19.81 -3.42 17.74
C SER A 11 20.34 -2.65 18.94
N CYS A 12 19.69 -1.55 19.32
CA CYS A 12 19.81 -0.98 20.66
C CYS A 12 18.55 -1.32 21.45
N TYR A 13 18.54 -2.51 22.05
CA TYR A 13 17.68 -2.80 23.20
C TYR A 13 18.25 -2.03 24.40
N ILE A 14 17.56 -0.97 24.83
CA ILE A 14 17.86 -0.30 26.10
C ILE A 14 17.14 -1.07 27.21
N PHE A 15 17.86 -2.00 27.83
CA PHE A 15 17.59 -2.44 29.20
C PHE A 15 17.81 -1.24 30.13
N ARG A 16 16.80 -0.89 30.93
CA ARG A 16 16.97 0.04 32.07
C ARG A 16 17.42 -0.77 33.29
N PRO A 17 18.56 -0.47 33.92
CA PRO A 17 18.79 -0.82 35.30
C PRO A 17 18.28 0.31 36.22
N ILE A 18 17.64 -0.11 37.30
CA ILE A 18 17.32 0.71 38.47
C ILE A 18 18.64 0.90 39.24
N GLY A 19 19.05 2.13 39.54
CA GLY A 19 20.24 2.39 40.34
C GLY A 19 20.56 3.89 40.51
N ASN A 20 20.75 4.29 41.77
CA ASN A 20 20.85 5.65 42.30
C ASN A 20 22.17 6.42 42.00
N HIS A 21 22.06 7.75 42.07
CA HIS A 21 23.07 8.79 42.34
C HIS A 21 24.25 9.05 41.37
N GLY A 22 24.39 10.32 40.99
CA GLY A 22 25.64 10.91 40.50
C GLY A 22 25.45 12.00 39.44
N ASP A 23 25.32 13.26 39.87
CA ASP A 23 25.35 14.43 38.98
C ASP A 23 26.73 14.55 38.30
N HIS A 24 26.78 14.41 36.97
CA HIS A 24 27.91 14.82 36.13
C HIS A 24 27.44 15.50 34.83
N PRO A 25 28.13 16.55 34.35
CA PRO A 25 27.66 17.41 33.27
C PRO A 25 28.06 16.85 31.89
N SER A 26 27.33 15.85 31.39
CA SER A 26 27.49 15.34 30.01
C SER A 26 26.22 15.44 29.16
N SER A 27 25.14 15.98 29.70
CA SER A 27 23.79 15.93 29.09
C SER A 27 23.53 16.96 27.97
N LEU A 28 24.38 17.99 27.82
CA LEU A 28 24.17 19.06 26.84
C LEU A 28 24.68 18.71 25.43
N LYS A 29 25.83 18.03 25.30
CA LYS A 29 26.42 17.67 23.99
C LYS A 29 25.64 16.58 23.27
N HIS A 30 25.15 15.57 24.00
CA HIS A 30 24.30 14.51 23.44
C HIS A 30 22.92 15.04 23.02
N LYS A 31 22.33 15.98 23.78
CA LYS A 31 21.09 16.66 23.37
C LYS A 31 21.30 17.50 22.11
N GLN A 32 22.37 18.28 22.01
CA GLN A 32 22.66 19.08 20.81
C GLN A 32 22.96 18.22 19.57
N ALA A 33 23.66 17.09 19.70
CA ALA A 33 23.89 16.16 18.60
C ALA A 33 22.60 15.47 18.14
N ALA A 34 21.74 15.04 19.08
CA ALA A 34 20.43 14.47 18.77
C ALA A 34 19.49 15.50 18.10
N ILE A 35 19.49 16.76 18.56
CA ILE A 35 18.72 17.87 17.97
C ILE A 35 19.24 18.22 16.56
N ARG A 36 20.57 18.26 16.35
CA ARG A 36 21.16 18.51 15.02
C ARG A 36 20.91 17.35 14.04
N CYS A 37 20.91 16.12 14.51
CA CYS A 37 20.62 14.94 13.68
C CYS A 37 19.12 14.81 13.38
N SER A 38 18.23 15.21 14.31
CA SER A 38 16.79 15.28 14.05
C SER A 38 16.45 16.40 13.07
N SER A 39 17.07 17.58 13.20
CA SER A 39 16.85 18.70 12.27
C SER A 39 17.39 18.44 10.86
N ALA A 40 18.46 17.63 10.74
CA ALA A 40 19.01 17.24 9.44
C ALA A 40 18.12 16.24 8.69
N ARG A 41 17.40 15.36 9.40
CA ARG A 41 16.46 14.40 8.78
C ARG A 41 15.17 15.05 8.30
N SER A 42 14.68 16.06 9.03
CA SER A 42 13.53 16.88 8.62
C SER A 42 13.89 18.02 7.66
N ALA A 43 15.13 18.06 7.17
CA ALA A 43 15.57 19.06 6.23
C ALA A 43 14.94 18.84 4.85
N ARG A 44 14.56 19.94 4.20
CA ARG A 44 14.08 19.96 2.82
C ARG A 44 15.08 19.24 1.91
N ARG A 45 14.59 18.30 1.11
CA ARG A 45 15.41 17.66 0.07
C ARG A 45 15.72 18.64 -1.08
N PRO A 46 16.94 18.63 -1.66
CA PRO A 46 17.27 19.49 -2.80
C PRO A 46 16.49 19.16 -4.08
N GLN A 47 15.89 17.95 -4.18
CA GLN A 47 15.05 17.54 -5.31
C GLN A 47 13.68 18.23 -5.36
N ASN A 48 13.28 18.96 -4.32
CA ASN A 48 12.06 19.75 -4.36
C ASN A 48 12.28 21.03 -5.17
N VAL A 49 11.28 21.45 -5.96
CA VAL A 49 11.25 22.81 -6.49
C VAL A 49 11.08 23.84 -5.35
N PRO A 50 11.56 25.09 -5.53
CA PRO A 50 11.33 26.15 -4.55
C PRO A 50 9.84 26.40 -4.29
N GLY A 51 9.49 26.79 -3.06
CA GLY A 51 8.13 27.17 -2.66
C GLY A 51 7.67 26.55 -1.33
N GLU A 52 6.43 26.87 -0.95
CA GLU A 52 5.85 26.54 0.35
C GLU A 52 5.90 25.04 0.67
N PHE A 53 5.45 24.17 -0.25
CA PHE A 53 5.41 22.73 -0.01
C PHE A 53 6.77 22.09 -0.29
N TYR A 54 7.17 21.15 0.56
CA TYR A 54 8.37 20.34 0.34
C TYR A 54 8.31 18.97 1.02
N VAL A 55 9.12 18.04 0.50
CA VAL A 55 9.36 16.72 1.10
C VAL A 55 10.74 16.69 1.76
N ASP A 56 10.84 16.11 2.95
CA ASP A 56 12.10 15.90 3.67
C ASP A 56 12.70 14.48 3.46
N HIS A 57 13.84 14.22 4.09
CA HIS A 57 14.56 12.95 3.96
C HIS A 57 13.92 11.78 4.74
N THR A 58 12.87 12.00 5.52
CA THR A 58 12.15 10.94 6.23
C THR A 58 11.16 10.17 5.36
N CYS A 59 10.99 10.60 4.09
CA CYS A 59 10.13 9.93 3.12
C CYS A 59 10.55 8.47 2.90
N ILE A 60 9.58 7.57 2.93
CA ILE A 60 9.76 6.11 2.74
C ILE A 60 9.35 5.61 1.34
N ASP A 61 9.12 6.52 0.40
CA ASP A 61 8.80 6.22 -1.01
C ASP A 61 7.49 5.45 -1.29
N CYS A 62 6.53 5.48 -0.35
CA CYS A 62 5.26 4.74 -0.39
C CYS A 62 4.22 5.10 -1.49
N ASP A 63 4.54 5.97 -2.46
CA ASP A 63 3.64 6.44 -3.55
C ASP A 63 2.40 7.27 -3.15
N VAL A 64 1.94 7.26 -1.89
CA VAL A 64 0.69 7.92 -1.44
C VAL A 64 0.47 9.33 -2.00
N CYS A 65 1.44 10.23 -1.79
CA CYS A 65 1.29 11.61 -2.25
C CYS A 65 1.26 11.75 -3.77
N ARG A 66 1.85 10.82 -4.50
CA ARG A 66 1.96 10.87 -5.97
C ARG A 66 0.68 10.45 -6.66
N TRP A 67 -0.14 9.60 -6.04
CA TRP A 67 -1.47 9.29 -6.57
C TRP A 67 -2.58 10.16 -5.96
N MET A 68 -2.39 10.73 -4.76
CA MET A 68 -3.32 11.70 -4.19
C MET A 68 -3.22 13.09 -4.84
N ALA A 69 -2.00 13.55 -5.10
CA ALA A 69 -1.72 14.87 -5.66
C ALA A 69 -0.67 14.77 -6.79
N PRO A 70 -0.98 14.07 -7.89
CA PRO A 70 -0.04 13.81 -8.99
C PRO A 70 0.49 15.07 -9.66
N ASN A 71 -0.25 16.19 -9.58
CA ASN A 71 0.17 17.48 -10.14
C ASN A 71 1.26 18.19 -9.31
N SER A 72 1.55 17.69 -8.11
CA SER A 72 2.50 18.32 -7.19
C SER A 72 3.67 17.42 -6.80
N PHE A 73 3.44 16.11 -6.66
CA PHE A 73 4.46 15.16 -6.21
C PHE A 73 4.86 14.17 -7.30
N THR A 74 6.16 13.94 -7.41
CA THR A 74 6.73 12.90 -8.27
C THR A 74 7.79 12.10 -7.52
N ARG A 75 8.29 11.02 -8.14
CA ARG A 75 9.37 10.19 -7.59
C ARG A 75 10.72 10.68 -8.14
N VAL A 76 11.66 11.01 -7.25
CA VAL A 76 13.03 11.40 -7.61
C VAL A 76 14.00 10.74 -6.62
N GLU A 77 14.96 9.98 -7.14
CA GLU A 77 15.97 9.26 -6.34
C GLU A 77 15.36 8.40 -5.22
N SER A 78 14.39 7.54 -5.57
CA SER A 78 13.75 6.59 -4.64
C SER A 78 13.05 7.24 -3.44
N GLN A 79 12.59 8.48 -3.57
CA GLN A 79 11.74 9.17 -2.60
C GLN A 79 10.82 10.15 -3.34
N SER A 80 9.73 10.59 -2.71
CA SER A 80 8.89 11.65 -3.27
C SER A 80 9.54 13.03 -3.16
N ALA A 81 9.28 13.89 -4.12
CA ALA A 81 9.64 15.31 -4.09
C ALA A 81 8.50 16.16 -4.67
N VAL A 82 8.41 17.41 -4.25
CA VAL A 82 7.54 18.39 -4.90
C VAL A 82 8.21 18.81 -6.21
N TYR A 83 7.58 18.50 -7.34
CA TYR A 83 8.10 18.91 -8.66
C TYR A 83 7.35 20.11 -9.24
N ASN A 84 6.18 20.42 -8.68
CA ASN A 84 5.38 21.57 -9.03
C ASN A 84 4.59 22.03 -7.80
N GLN A 85 4.68 23.31 -7.44
CA GLN A 85 3.89 23.85 -6.33
C GLN A 85 2.41 23.90 -6.72
N PRO A 86 1.47 23.59 -5.80
CA PRO A 86 0.05 23.73 -6.09
C PRO A 86 -0.28 25.20 -6.39
N SER A 87 -0.87 25.46 -7.57
CA SER A 87 -1.18 26.82 -8.04
C SER A 87 -2.68 27.14 -8.06
N THR A 88 -3.54 26.14 -7.86
CA THR A 88 -5.00 26.30 -7.76
C THR A 88 -5.51 25.82 -6.41
N SER A 89 -6.72 26.26 -6.02
CA SER A 89 -7.37 25.81 -4.78
C SER A 89 -7.53 24.29 -4.73
N THR A 90 -7.94 23.66 -5.83
CA THR A 90 -8.06 22.20 -5.95
C THR A 90 -6.73 21.50 -5.76
N GLN A 91 -5.66 22.00 -6.39
CA GLN A 91 -4.32 21.44 -6.20
C GLN A 91 -3.82 21.61 -4.77
N ARG A 92 -4.11 22.76 -4.14
CA ARG A 92 -3.73 23.03 -2.74
C ARG A 92 -4.44 22.08 -1.77
N VAL A 93 -5.74 21.86 -1.94
CA VAL A 93 -6.48 20.87 -1.14
C VAL A 93 -5.90 19.48 -1.32
N ALA A 94 -5.64 19.04 -2.55
CA ALA A 94 -5.01 17.74 -2.80
C ALA A 94 -3.62 17.61 -2.17
N ALA A 95 -2.80 18.65 -2.22
CA ALA A 95 -1.48 18.66 -1.59
C ALA A 95 -1.56 18.60 -0.06
N LEU A 96 -2.52 19.31 0.55
CA LEU A 96 -2.78 19.24 2.00
C LEU A 96 -3.36 17.88 2.41
N GLN A 97 -4.22 17.28 1.60
CA GLN A 97 -4.69 15.90 1.81
C GLN A 97 -3.53 14.91 1.78
N ALA A 98 -2.62 15.03 0.79
CA ALA A 98 -1.41 14.22 0.71
C ALA A 98 -0.49 14.44 1.93
N LEU A 99 -0.36 15.68 2.41
CA LEU A 99 0.37 16.01 3.63
C LEU A 99 -0.22 15.28 4.86
N LEU A 100 -1.54 15.38 5.06
CA LEU A 100 -2.24 14.73 6.17
C LEU A 100 -2.21 13.19 6.10
N SER A 101 -2.16 12.66 4.88
CA SER A 101 -2.08 11.23 4.58
C SER A 101 -0.66 10.68 4.58
N CYS A 102 0.37 11.51 4.70
CA CYS A 102 1.75 11.03 4.69
C CYS A 102 2.04 10.19 5.96
N PRO A 103 2.41 8.91 5.83
CA PRO A 103 2.57 8.00 6.97
C PRO A 103 3.69 8.41 7.93
N THR A 104 4.70 9.11 7.38
CA THR A 104 5.91 9.54 8.08
C THR A 104 5.94 11.03 8.35
N ALA A 105 4.86 11.76 8.03
CA ALA A 105 4.78 13.22 8.13
C ALA A 105 5.97 13.94 7.44
N SER A 106 6.41 13.41 6.30
CA SER A 106 7.58 13.90 5.54
C SER A 106 7.25 15.05 4.60
N ILE A 107 5.98 15.40 4.45
CA ILE A 107 5.51 16.50 3.60
C ILE A 107 5.24 17.68 4.52
N HIS A 108 5.78 18.84 4.16
CA HIS A 108 5.76 20.04 4.98
C HIS A 108 5.31 21.24 4.17
N THR A 109 4.99 22.29 4.90
CA THR A 109 4.80 23.66 4.41
C THR A 109 5.77 24.57 5.16
N GLU A 110 6.23 25.67 4.54
CA GLU A 110 7.16 26.61 5.19
C GLU A 110 6.60 27.23 6.47
N THR A 111 5.28 27.40 6.53
CA THR A 111 4.56 27.83 7.73
C THR A 111 3.28 27.00 7.87
N PRO A 112 2.73 26.83 9.10
CA PRO A 112 1.48 26.10 9.29
C PRO A 112 0.37 26.63 8.36
N PRO A 113 -0.24 25.78 7.52
CA PRO A 113 -1.16 26.25 6.50
C PRO A 113 -2.50 26.63 7.15
N ALA A 114 -2.96 27.86 6.89
CA ALA A 114 -4.19 28.40 7.47
C ALA A 114 -5.45 27.58 7.10
N ASP A 115 -5.40 26.88 5.98
CA ASP A 115 -6.48 26.07 5.39
C ASP A 115 -6.39 24.58 5.72
N ILE A 116 -5.52 24.16 6.65
CA ILE A 116 -5.39 22.74 7.03
C ILE A 116 -6.70 22.15 7.57
N LEU A 117 -7.52 22.95 8.24
CA LEU A 117 -8.81 22.52 8.78
C LEU A 117 -9.80 22.15 7.66
N GLN A 118 -9.76 22.88 6.54
CA GLN A 118 -10.55 22.55 5.36
C GLN A 118 -10.10 21.20 4.79
N ALA A 119 -8.80 20.94 4.68
CA ALA A 119 -8.30 19.65 4.22
C ALA A 119 -8.75 18.51 5.15
N HIS A 120 -8.71 18.71 6.46
CA HIS A 120 -9.23 17.74 7.44
C HIS A 120 -10.71 17.42 7.23
N SER A 121 -11.56 18.41 6.92
CA SER A 121 -12.99 18.21 6.72
C SER A 121 -13.34 17.51 5.40
N THR A 122 -12.38 17.33 4.49
CA THR A 122 -12.59 16.56 3.24
C THR A 122 -12.47 15.06 3.41
N PHE A 123 -11.98 14.57 4.57
CA PHE A 123 -11.84 13.14 4.82
C PHE A 123 -13.09 12.53 5.47
N PRO A 124 -13.42 11.25 5.22
CA PRO A 124 -12.81 10.42 4.18
C PRO A 124 -13.20 10.93 2.77
N ILE A 125 -12.30 10.78 1.80
CA ILE A 125 -12.44 11.36 0.46
C ILE A 125 -13.26 10.40 -0.42
N PRO A 126 -14.36 10.84 -1.07
CA PRO A 126 -15.08 9.99 -2.03
C PRO A 126 -14.14 9.49 -3.14
N ILE A 127 -14.17 8.19 -3.46
CA ILE A 127 -13.27 7.64 -4.49
C ILE A 127 -13.71 8.07 -5.88
N HIS A 128 -15.01 7.96 -6.16
CA HIS A 128 -15.64 8.36 -7.41
C HIS A 128 -17.14 8.51 -7.16
N GLU A 129 -17.64 9.74 -7.04
CA GLU A 129 -19.01 10.01 -6.56
C GLU A 129 -20.09 9.32 -7.41
N ASP A 130 -19.94 9.33 -8.75
CA ASP A 130 -20.96 8.75 -9.63
C ASP A 130 -20.93 7.23 -9.72
N SER A 131 -19.73 6.63 -9.77
CA SER A 131 -19.57 5.18 -10.00
C SER A 131 -19.49 4.38 -8.70
N LEU A 132 -19.04 5.00 -7.61
CA LEU A 132 -18.81 4.38 -6.31
C LEU A 132 -19.47 5.17 -5.17
N PRO A 133 -20.78 5.48 -5.25
CA PRO A 133 -21.45 6.22 -4.19
C PRO A 133 -21.33 5.47 -2.86
N GLY A 134 -20.94 6.19 -1.82
CA GLY A 134 -20.76 5.62 -0.48
C GLY A 134 -19.42 4.90 -0.26
N VAL A 135 -18.48 4.90 -1.23
CA VAL A 135 -17.13 4.36 -1.03
C VAL A 135 -16.11 5.49 -0.95
N TYR A 136 -15.35 5.50 0.15
CA TYR A 136 -14.42 6.56 0.48
C TYR A 136 -13.02 6.01 0.78
N HIS A 137 -12.00 6.79 0.46
CA HIS A 137 -10.63 6.59 0.93
C HIS A 137 -10.42 7.37 2.23
N CYS A 138 -9.95 6.70 3.27
CA CYS A 138 -9.86 7.30 4.60
C CYS A 138 -8.71 8.30 4.76
N GLY A 139 -7.68 8.24 3.92
CA GLY A 139 -6.44 8.97 4.13
C GLY A 139 -5.70 8.52 5.40
N TYR A 140 -5.01 9.47 6.05
CA TYR A 140 -4.31 9.26 7.33
C TYR A 140 -3.54 7.94 7.38
N HIS A 141 -2.72 7.66 6.37
CA HIS A 141 -2.00 6.40 6.30
C HIS A 141 -1.04 6.26 7.49
N SER A 142 -0.70 5.02 7.85
CA SER A 142 0.16 4.72 8.99
C SER A 142 1.54 4.26 8.54
N LYS A 143 2.59 4.70 9.25
CA LYS A 143 3.93 4.12 9.11
C LYS A 143 3.96 2.64 9.50
N LYS A 144 3.09 2.21 10.44
CA LYS A 144 3.04 0.82 10.94
C LYS A 144 2.61 -0.18 9.87
N SER A 145 1.79 0.26 8.91
CA SER A 145 1.31 -0.52 7.76
C SER A 145 1.98 -0.11 6.46
N PHE A 146 3.19 0.45 6.52
CA PHE A 146 3.94 0.96 5.35
C PHE A 146 3.11 1.84 4.38
N ALA A 147 2.16 2.59 4.92
CA ALA A 147 1.20 3.42 4.18
C ALA A 147 0.08 2.68 3.43
N ALA A 148 -0.37 1.53 3.89
CA ALA A 148 -1.55 0.87 3.32
C ALA A 148 -2.76 1.82 3.33
N ALA A 149 -3.52 1.81 2.25
CA ALA A 149 -4.76 2.55 2.09
C ALA A 149 -5.88 1.82 2.82
N SER A 150 -6.74 2.59 3.47
CA SER A 150 -7.96 2.10 4.09
C SER A 150 -9.18 2.79 3.51
N TYR A 151 -10.31 2.12 3.63
CA TYR A 151 -11.53 2.51 2.95
C TYR A 151 -12.72 2.48 3.89
N PHE A 152 -13.71 3.33 3.61
CA PHE A 152 -14.97 3.33 4.30
C PHE A 152 -16.10 3.07 3.32
N ILE A 153 -16.98 2.13 3.65
CA ILE A 153 -18.14 1.74 2.86
C ILE A 153 -19.39 2.11 3.64
N LYS A 154 -20.11 3.13 3.17
CA LYS A 154 -21.42 3.52 3.69
C LYS A 154 -22.50 2.70 3.00
N ARG A 155 -23.28 1.92 3.77
CA ARG A 155 -24.28 1.00 3.21
C ARG A 155 -25.42 0.72 4.17
N PRO A 156 -26.63 0.36 3.67
CA PRO A 156 -27.78 0.05 4.53
C PRO A 156 -27.57 -1.13 5.49
N GLY A 157 -26.75 -2.13 5.11
CA GLY A 157 -26.43 -3.31 5.91
C GLY A 157 -25.38 -3.08 7.01
N GLY A 158 -25.10 -1.82 7.36
CA GLY A 158 -24.07 -1.41 8.30
C GLY A 158 -22.77 -1.01 7.62
N ASN A 159 -22.23 0.12 8.03
CA ASN A 159 -21.02 0.72 7.49
C ASN A 159 -19.79 -0.12 7.82
N ILE A 160 -18.88 -0.25 6.86
CA ILE A 160 -17.65 -1.04 7.01
C ILE A 160 -16.43 -0.14 6.87
N LEU A 161 -15.55 -0.17 7.88
CA LEU A 161 -14.16 0.29 7.74
C LEU A 161 -13.33 -0.90 7.25
N VAL A 162 -12.66 -0.77 6.11
CA VAL A 162 -11.78 -1.79 5.51
C VAL A 162 -10.34 -1.36 5.67
N ASP A 163 -9.56 -2.18 6.38
CA ASP A 163 -8.19 -1.93 6.84
C ASP A 163 -8.03 -0.65 7.66
N SER A 164 -6.90 -0.49 8.32
CA SER A 164 -6.78 0.49 9.40
C SER A 164 -6.05 1.77 8.98
N PRO A 165 -6.72 2.95 8.93
CA PRO A 165 -6.01 4.22 8.92
C PRO A 165 -5.32 4.45 10.27
N ARG A 166 -4.27 5.28 10.30
CA ARG A 166 -3.77 5.83 11.56
C ARG A 166 -4.90 6.57 12.27
N TYR A 167 -5.08 6.34 13.56
CA TYR A 167 -6.17 6.98 14.28
C TYR A 167 -5.97 8.50 14.35
N SER A 168 -7.03 9.23 14.00
CA SER A 168 -7.16 10.67 14.14
C SER A 168 -8.55 10.98 14.65
N GLU A 169 -8.64 11.80 15.70
CA GLU A 169 -9.95 12.21 16.25
C GLU A 169 -10.80 12.95 15.22
N ARG A 170 -10.17 13.71 14.31
CA ARG A 170 -10.87 14.40 13.21
C ARG A 170 -11.50 13.42 12.23
N LEU A 171 -10.75 12.40 11.79
CA LEU A 171 -11.31 11.37 10.92
C LEU A 171 -12.42 10.59 11.63
N ALA A 172 -12.26 10.29 12.92
CA ALA A 172 -13.28 9.62 13.70
C ALA A 172 -14.59 10.42 13.82
N GLN A 173 -14.50 11.74 14.01
CA GLN A 173 -15.66 12.63 14.00
C GLN A 173 -16.35 12.64 12.64
N ASN A 174 -15.60 12.78 11.55
CA ASN A 174 -16.17 12.77 10.20
C ASN A 174 -16.84 11.41 9.87
N LEU A 175 -16.23 10.29 10.26
CA LEU A 175 -16.84 8.96 10.12
C LEU A 175 -18.11 8.82 10.97
N GLN A 176 -18.13 9.40 12.19
CA GLN A 176 -19.33 9.43 13.03
C GLN A 176 -20.48 10.19 12.35
N GLU A 177 -20.19 11.32 11.73
CA GLU A 177 -21.17 12.12 10.98
C GLU A 177 -21.70 11.38 9.74
N LEU A 178 -20.90 10.47 9.16
CA LEU A 178 -21.32 9.59 8.07
C LEU A 178 -22.13 8.37 8.51
N GLY A 179 -22.44 8.24 9.80
CA GLY A 179 -23.22 7.15 10.38
C GLY A 179 -22.43 6.21 11.28
N GLY A 180 -21.14 6.48 11.52
CA GLY A 180 -20.27 5.62 12.32
C GLY A 180 -19.79 4.38 11.57
N VAL A 181 -19.11 3.50 12.29
CA VAL A 181 -18.55 2.24 11.78
C VAL A 181 -19.25 1.10 12.51
N ASP A 182 -19.96 0.24 11.76
CA ASP A 182 -20.66 -0.92 12.31
C ASP A 182 -19.76 -2.17 12.30
N TYR A 183 -18.91 -2.31 11.27
CA TYR A 183 -17.96 -3.41 11.14
C TYR A 183 -16.58 -2.88 10.78
N PHE A 184 -15.54 -3.51 11.34
CA PHE A 184 -14.16 -3.19 11.01
C PHE A 184 -13.47 -4.41 10.42
N PHE A 185 -13.46 -4.49 9.10
CA PHE A 185 -12.87 -5.60 8.36
C PHE A 185 -11.37 -5.37 8.11
N LEU A 186 -10.55 -6.34 8.52
CA LEU A 186 -9.10 -6.34 8.33
C LEU A 186 -8.75 -7.48 7.36
N THR A 187 -8.13 -7.13 6.24
CA THR A 187 -7.85 -8.08 5.13
C THR A 187 -6.79 -9.10 5.53
N HIS A 188 -5.74 -8.67 6.22
CA HIS A 188 -4.64 -9.49 6.75
C HIS A 188 -3.98 -8.81 7.94
N LYS A 189 -3.00 -9.48 8.55
CA LYS A 189 -2.34 -9.05 9.79
C LYS A 189 -1.44 -7.82 9.69
N ASP A 190 -1.03 -7.42 8.49
CA ASP A 190 -0.03 -6.35 8.32
C ASP A 190 -0.65 -4.94 8.41
N ASP A 191 -1.94 -4.80 8.06
CA ASP A 191 -2.63 -3.51 7.87
C ASP A 191 -3.59 -3.14 9.01
N VAL A 192 -3.20 -3.52 10.23
CA VAL A 192 -4.02 -3.40 11.45
C VAL A 192 -3.67 -2.17 12.30
N ALA A 193 -2.99 -1.18 11.75
CA ALA A 193 -2.44 -0.06 12.53
C ALA A 193 -3.49 0.72 13.35
N ASP A 194 -3.33 0.81 14.68
CA ASP A 194 -4.26 1.53 15.59
C ASP A 194 -5.69 0.94 15.61
N HIS A 195 -5.84 -0.34 15.25
CA HIS A 195 -7.15 -1.03 15.22
C HIS A 195 -7.90 -0.98 16.55
N ASP A 196 -7.18 -1.05 17.68
CA ASP A 196 -7.70 -0.96 19.04
C ASP A 196 -8.35 0.39 19.35
N ARG A 197 -7.76 1.49 18.86
CA ARG A 197 -8.28 2.85 19.06
C ARG A 197 -9.58 3.06 18.30
N TRP A 198 -9.65 2.56 17.06
CA TRP A 198 -10.86 2.59 16.24
C TRP A 198 -11.97 1.73 16.85
N GLN A 199 -11.65 0.50 17.27
CA GLN A 199 -12.59 -0.38 17.98
C GLN A 199 -13.13 0.32 19.22
N LYS A 200 -12.27 0.92 20.05
CA LYS A 200 -12.71 1.65 21.26
C LYS A 200 -13.60 2.86 20.94
N ARG A 201 -13.35 3.55 19.82
CA ARG A 201 -14.09 4.77 19.43
C ARG A 201 -15.49 4.46 18.91
N PHE A 202 -15.68 3.35 18.20
CA PHE A 202 -16.97 2.99 17.60
C PHE A 202 -17.66 1.81 18.28
N ASN A 203 -16.96 1.10 19.17
CA ASN A 203 -17.42 -0.15 19.77
C ASN A 203 -17.89 -1.18 18.71
N CYS A 204 -17.21 -1.22 17.57
CA CYS A 204 -17.53 -2.10 16.46
C CYS A 204 -16.77 -3.43 16.54
N PRO A 205 -17.37 -4.56 16.11
CA PRO A 205 -16.62 -5.80 15.95
C PRO A 205 -15.56 -5.66 14.86
N ARG A 206 -14.31 -5.99 15.20
CA ARG A 206 -13.28 -6.26 14.21
C ARG A 206 -13.49 -7.66 13.63
N ILE A 207 -13.23 -7.79 12.34
CA ILE A 207 -13.30 -9.03 11.58
C ILE A 207 -11.91 -9.29 11.03
N LEU A 208 -11.32 -10.44 11.38
CA LEU A 208 -10.02 -10.88 10.88
C LEU A 208 -10.04 -12.41 10.77
N HIS A 209 -9.31 -12.98 9.82
CA HIS A 209 -9.21 -14.44 9.73
C HIS A 209 -8.41 -15.02 10.92
N GLU A 210 -8.80 -16.19 11.43
CA GLU A 210 -8.19 -16.77 12.63
C GLU A 210 -6.68 -17.04 12.50
N GLN A 211 -6.23 -17.38 11.29
CA GLN A 211 -4.82 -17.60 10.96
C GLN A 211 -4.03 -16.28 10.77
N GLU A 212 -4.72 -15.14 10.69
CA GLU A 212 -4.12 -13.80 10.64
C GLU A 212 -4.02 -13.17 12.04
N VAL A 213 -4.55 -13.83 13.08
CA VAL A 213 -4.50 -13.32 14.45
C VAL A 213 -3.06 -13.37 14.98
N THR A 214 -2.60 -12.23 15.48
CA THR A 214 -1.31 -12.08 16.17
C THR A 214 -1.54 -11.77 17.65
N ALA A 215 -0.47 -11.60 18.43
CA ALA A 215 -0.59 -11.15 19.81
C ALA A 215 -1.30 -9.78 19.94
N ASP A 216 -1.09 -8.89 18.97
CA ASP A 216 -1.70 -7.55 18.95
C ASP A 216 -3.19 -7.58 18.60
N THR A 217 -3.61 -8.55 17.77
CA THR A 217 -5.01 -8.73 17.33
C THR A 217 -5.72 -9.87 18.04
N ALA A 218 -5.18 -10.40 19.15
CA ALA A 218 -5.75 -11.51 19.89
C ALA A 218 -7.20 -11.25 20.36
N GLY A 219 -7.51 -9.99 20.65
CA GLY A 219 -8.82 -9.51 21.08
C GLY A 219 -9.84 -9.23 19.97
N VAL A 220 -9.52 -9.52 18.70
CA VAL A 220 -10.49 -9.37 17.60
C VAL A 220 -11.75 -10.18 17.87
N GLU A 221 -12.90 -9.53 17.69
CA GLU A 221 -14.22 -9.99 18.10
C GLU A 221 -14.76 -11.10 17.18
N ILE A 222 -14.60 -10.95 15.86
CA ILE A 222 -15.04 -11.93 14.87
C ILE A 222 -13.81 -12.53 14.19
N LYS A 223 -13.55 -13.80 14.49
CA LYS A 223 -12.49 -14.59 13.86
C LYS A 223 -13.09 -15.47 12.78
N LEU A 224 -12.81 -15.17 11.52
CA LEU A 224 -13.27 -15.98 10.40
C LEU A 224 -12.55 -17.34 10.46
N LYS A 225 -13.31 -18.42 10.30
CA LYS A 225 -12.81 -19.80 10.33
C LYS A 225 -13.02 -20.49 9.00
N GLY A 226 -12.07 -21.33 8.60
CA GLY A 226 -12.14 -22.08 7.34
C GLY A 226 -12.01 -21.20 6.11
N LYS A 227 -12.70 -21.54 5.01
CA LYS A 227 -12.58 -20.84 3.72
C LYS A 227 -13.87 -20.14 3.28
N GLY A 228 -14.80 -19.95 4.22
CA GLY A 228 -16.15 -19.43 3.95
C GLY A 228 -17.12 -20.49 3.40
N PRO A 229 -18.30 -20.05 2.90
CA PRO A 229 -18.74 -18.66 2.85
C PRO A 229 -19.02 -18.07 4.25
N TRP A 230 -18.97 -16.74 4.35
CA TRP A 230 -19.23 -15.99 5.58
C TRP A 230 -20.30 -14.91 5.33
N ASP A 231 -21.57 -15.29 5.46
CA ASP A 231 -22.70 -14.49 4.93
C ASP A 231 -23.31 -13.49 5.93
N PHE A 232 -22.69 -13.31 7.11
CA PHE A 232 -23.27 -12.49 8.18
C PHE A 232 -23.24 -10.98 7.90
N LEU A 233 -22.45 -10.52 6.92
CA LEU A 233 -22.44 -9.13 6.50
C LEU A 233 -23.59 -8.77 5.57
N GLY A 234 -24.36 -9.73 5.07
CA GLY A 234 -25.48 -9.49 4.14
C GLY A 234 -25.13 -9.76 2.68
N PRO A 235 -26.15 -9.82 1.80
CA PRO A 235 -26.02 -10.40 0.47
C PRO A 235 -25.27 -9.52 -0.54
N ASP A 236 -24.95 -8.27 -0.21
CA ASP A 236 -24.20 -7.33 -1.04
C ASP A 236 -22.67 -7.44 -0.87
N ILE A 237 -22.22 -8.20 0.13
CA ILE A 237 -20.81 -8.41 0.46
C ILE A 237 -20.46 -9.89 0.32
N ASP A 238 -19.39 -10.19 -0.42
CA ASP A 238 -18.71 -11.47 -0.33
C ASP A 238 -17.35 -11.28 0.34
N LEU A 239 -17.02 -12.14 1.31
CA LEU A 239 -15.69 -12.26 1.87
C LEU A 239 -14.99 -13.47 1.24
N LEU A 240 -13.92 -13.21 0.49
CA LEU A 240 -13.24 -14.19 -0.35
C LEU A 240 -11.96 -14.64 0.34
N PHE A 241 -11.89 -15.91 0.73
CA PHE A 241 -10.65 -16.50 1.24
C PHE A 241 -9.58 -16.47 0.14
N PHE A 242 -8.49 -15.74 0.38
CA PHE A 242 -7.53 -15.34 -0.64
C PHE A 242 -6.09 -15.55 -0.16
N PRO A 243 -5.67 -16.81 0.09
CA PRO A 243 -4.32 -17.10 0.57
C PRO A 243 -3.28 -16.73 -0.48
N GLY A 244 -2.08 -16.37 -0.04
CA GLY A 244 -0.96 -16.11 -0.93
C GLY A 244 -0.03 -15.04 -0.40
N HIS A 245 -0.52 -13.80 -0.26
CA HIS A 245 0.22 -12.71 0.39
C HIS A 245 0.55 -13.07 1.85
N THR A 246 -0.49 -13.41 2.60
CA THR A 246 -0.37 -14.14 3.87
C THR A 246 -1.10 -15.48 3.78
N GLU A 247 -1.00 -16.31 4.81
CA GLU A 247 -1.59 -17.66 4.82
C GLU A 247 -3.11 -17.65 4.63
N ALA A 248 -3.77 -16.58 5.07
CA ALA A 248 -5.22 -16.50 5.08
C ALA A 248 -5.74 -15.07 4.89
N SER A 249 -5.14 -14.30 3.99
CA SER A 249 -5.70 -13.01 3.58
C SER A 249 -7.14 -13.19 3.09
N VAL A 250 -7.99 -12.19 3.32
CA VAL A 250 -9.38 -12.19 2.88
C VAL A 250 -9.65 -10.90 2.09
N CYS A 251 -10.13 -11.05 0.86
CA CYS A 251 -10.59 -9.91 0.06
C CYS A 251 -12.08 -9.67 0.31
N LEU A 252 -12.52 -8.41 0.20
CA LEU A 252 -13.95 -8.06 0.28
C LEU A 252 -14.45 -7.65 -1.10
N HIS A 253 -15.52 -8.28 -1.57
CA HIS A 253 -16.20 -7.93 -2.82
C HIS A 253 -17.54 -7.26 -2.53
N LEU A 254 -17.63 -5.97 -2.81
CA LEU A 254 -18.87 -5.20 -2.76
C LEU A 254 -19.58 -5.33 -4.12
N LYS A 255 -20.55 -6.26 -4.17
CA LYS A 255 -21.20 -6.69 -5.42
C LYS A 255 -21.96 -5.57 -6.14
N PRO A 256 -22.82 -4.77 -5.47
CA PRO A 256 -23.65 -3.78 -6.17
C PRO A 256 -22.84 -2.72 -6.92
N LEU A 257 -21.64 -2.38 -6.40
CA LEU A 257 -20.75 -1.39 -7.00
C LEU A 257 -19.57 -2.01 -7.75
N LYS A 258 -19.53 -3.35 -7.87
CA LYS A 258 -18.50 -4.06 -8.62
C LYS A 258 -17.08 -3.72 -8.14
N VAL A 259 -16.86 -3.73 -6.82
CA VAL A 259 -15.58 -3.34 -6.20
C VAL A 259 -14.95 -4.49 -5.45
N LEU A 260 -13.69 -4.77 -5.75
CA LEU A 260 -12.85 -5.66 -4.97
C LEU A 260 -11.88 -4.84 -4.10
N PHE A 261 -11.97 -5.00 -2.78
CA PHE A 261 -10.97 -4.53 -1.83
C PHE A 261 -9.98 -5.68 -1.61
N SER A 262 -8.79 -5.55 -2.17
CA SER A 262 -7.83 -6.66 -2.28
C SER A 262 -6.82 -6.75 -1.14
N GLY A 263 -6.77 -5.74 -0.25
CA GLY A 263 -5.63 -5.57 0.65
C GLY A 263 -4.33 -5.60 -0.16
N ASP A 264 -3.36 -6.38 0.30
CA ASP A 264 -2.07 -6.57 -0.39
C ASP A 264 -2.05 -7.76 -1.36
N SER A 265 -3.18 -8.44 -1.53
CA SER A 265 -3.26 -9.59 -2.43
C SER A 265 -3.01 -9.23 -3.90
N ILE A 266 -3.35 -8.00 -4.30
CA ILE A 266 -3.11 -7.45 -5.64
C ILE A 266 -2.89 -5.96 -5.51
N ALA A 267 -1.81 -5.43 -6.09
CA ALA A 267 -1.57 -4.01 -6.24
C ALA A 267 -1.70 -3.57 -7.71
N ASN A 268 -1.92 -2.28 -7.97
CA ASN A 268 -1.72 -1.68 -9.29
C ASN A 268 -0.55 -0.70 -9.22
N ILE A 269 0.47 -0.89 -10.05
CA ILE A 269 1.67 -0.04 -10.02
C ILE A 269 1.45 1.26 -10.81
N PRO A 270 2.30 2.30 -10.64
CA PRO A 270 2.15 3.58 -11.35
C PRO A 270 2.00 3.49 -12.86
N GLN A 271 2.53 2.43 -13.49
CA GLN A 271 2.45 2.16 -14.92
C GLN A 271 1.07 1.64 -15.37
N GLY A 272 0.17 1.30 -14.43
CA GLY A 272 -1.19 0.84 -14.73
C GLY A 272 -1.35 -0.67 -14.93
N TYR A 273 -0.38 -1.46 -14.47
CA TYR A 273 -0.46 -2.92 -14.50
C TYR A 273 -0.68 -3.48 -13.09
N LEU A 274 -1.42 -4.58 -13.01
CA LEU A 274 -1.53 -5.33 -11.77
C LEU A 274 -0.19 -5.98 -11.41
N HIS A 275 0.07 -6.10 -10.13
CA HIS A 275 1.35 -6.57 -9.60
C HIS A 275 1.18 -7.32 -8.28
N VAL A 276 2.02 -8.34 -8.11
CA VAL A 276 2.32 -9.01 -6.85
C VAL A 276 3.80 -8.79 -6.59
N ASP A 277 4.15 -8.24 -5.43
CA ASP A 277 5.56 -8.05 -5.06
C ASP A 277 6.06 -9.29 -4.29
N PRO A 278 6.92 -10.11 -4.90
CA PRO A 278 7.44 -11.31 -4.24
C PRO A 278 8.31 -10.99 -3.01
N ASN A 279 8.82 -9.75 -2.86
CA ASN A 279 9.63 -9.37 -1.71
C ASN A 279 8.80 -9.11 -0.45
N PHE A 280 7.49 -8.88 -0.61
CA PHE A 280 6.56 -8.66 0.49
C PHE A 280 5.48 -9.74 0.55
N ASN A 281 5.72 -10.89 -0.09
CA ASN A 281 4.89 -12.08 0.05
C ASN A 281 5.38 -12.91 1.26
N TRP A 282 4.49 -13.18 2.21
CA TRP A 282 4.80 -13.85 3.46
C TRP A 282 4.35 -15.31 3.52
N TYR A 283 3.82 -15.86 2.42
CA TYR A 283 3.33 -17.23 2.39
C TYR A 283 3.72 -17.96 1.10
N SER A 284 3.07 -17.67 -0.02
CA SER A 284 3.44 -18.27 -1.31
C SER A 284 2.90 -17.47 -2.48
N VAL A 285 3.81 -17.07 -3.38
CA VAL A 285 3.45 -16.44 -4.65
C VAL A 285 2.64 -17.39 -5.52
N ASP A 286 2.99 -18.67 -5.60
CA ASP A 286 2.25 -19.66 -6.40
C ASP A 286 0.80 -19.79 -5.93
N ILE A 287 0.59 -19.87 -4.61
CA ILE A 287 -0.75 -19.90 -4.03
C ILE A 287 -1.48 -18.58 -4.30
N GLN A 288 -0.79 -17.45 -4.23
CA GLN A 288 -1.36 -16.14 -4.56
C GLN A 288 -1.85 -16.08 -6.01
N MET A 289 -1.09 -16.65 -6.96
CA MET A 289 -1.49 -16.70 -8.37
C MET A 289 -2.72 -17.58 -8.60
N GLU A 290 -2.81 -18.73 -7.90
CA GLU A 290 -4.02 -19.55 -7.95
C GLU A 290 -5.24 -18.82 -7.36
N SER A 291 -5.07 -18.07 -6.27
CA SER A 291 -6.13 -17.19 -5.73
C SER A 291 -6.51 -16.07 -6.72
N ILE A 292 -5.54 -15.44 -7.39
CA ILE A 292 -5.81 -14.42 -8.43
C ILE A 292 -6.63 -14.99 -9.57
N LYS A 293 -6.38 -16.23 -9.99
CA LYS A 293 -7.14 -16.90 -11.04
C LYS A 293 -8.62 -17.06 -10.69
N THR A 294 -8.98 -17.20 -9.41
CA THR A 294 -10.39 -17.29 -8.98
C THR A 294 -11.16 -15.98 -9.14
N LEU A 295 -10.50 -14.85 -9.43
CA LEU A 295 -11.14 -13.55 -9.68
C LEU A 295 -11.68 -13.40 -11.11
N LEU A 296 -11.22 -14.22 -12.06
CA LEU A 296 -11.68 -14.19 -13.45
C LEU A 296 -13.21 -14.29 -13.59
N PRO A 297 -13.91 -15.24 -12.93
CA PRO A 297 -15.36 -15.35 -13.02
C PRO A 297 -16.14 -14.26 -12.25
N LEU A 298 -15.50 -13.46 -11.39
CA LEU A 298 -16.20 -12.47 -10.57
C LEU A 298 -16.52 -11.19 -11.36
N ASP A 299 -17.70 -10.63 -11.09
CA ASP A 299 -18.18 -9.37 -11.68
C ASP A 299 -17.74 -8.16 -10.81
N PHE A 300 -16.55 -7.65 -11.12
CA PHE A 300 -16.05 -6.39 -10.56
C PHE A 300 -15.34 -5.57 -11.64
N LEU A 301 -15.31 -4.25 -11.49
CA LEU A 301 -14.62 -3.32 -12.41
C LEU A 301 -13.64 -2.40 -11.68
N TRP A 302 -13.63 -2.46 -10.35
CA TRP A 302 -12.72 -1.70 -9.52
C TRP A 302 -11.88 -2.63 -8.64
N ILE A 303 -10.59 -2.34 -8.54
CA ILE A 303 -9.70 -2.89 -7.52
C ILE A 303 -9.21 -1.74 -6.65
N LEU A 304 -9.45 -1.85 -5.34
CA LEU A 304 -9.02 -0.91 -4.32
C LEU A 304 -8.03 -1.62 -3.38
N PRO A 305 -6.72 -1.49 -3.62
CA PRO A 305 -5.72 -2.24 -2.88
C PRO A 305 -5.25 -1.51 -1.61
N GLY A 306 -4.63 -2.24 -0.69
CA GLY A 306 -3.89 -1.69 0.44
C GLY A 306 -2.67 -0.91 -0.06
N HIS A 307 -1.86 -1.53 -0.91
CA HIS A 307 -0.71 -0.88 -1.55
C HIS A 307 -0.84 -0.68 -3.05
N GLY A 308 -0.19 0.37 -3.55
CA GLY A 308 -0.27 0.78 -4.96
C GLY A 308 -1.46 1.71 -5.23
N ARG A 309 -1.91 1.72 -6.49
CA ARG A 309 -2.96 2.61 -6.98
C ARG A 309 -4.28 1.88 -7.13
N ARG A 310 -5.35 2.64 -7.19
CA ARG A 310 -6.68 2.12 -7.55
C ARG A 310 -6.67 1.74 -9.04
N ALA A 311 -7.40 0.69 -9.42
CA ALA A 311 -7.61 0.32 -10.81
C ALA A 311 -9.11 0.36 -11.15
N LYS A 312 -9.43 0.88 -12.33
CA LYS A 312 -10.78 0.93 -12.91
C LYS A 312 -10.72 0.33 -14.31
N TYR A 313 -11.65 -0.55 -14.63
CA TYR A 313 -11.82 -1.13 -15.95
C TYR A 313 -13.15 -0.69 -16.56
N ASN A 314 -13.23 -0.57 -17.89
CA ASN A 314 -14.48 -0.19 -18.55
C ASN A 314 -15.46 -1.36 -18.63
N ASN A 315 -14.95 -2.60 -18.68
CA ASN A 315 -15.74 -3.82 -18.80
C ASN A 315 -14.97 -5.04 -18.25
N VAL A 316 -15.64 -6.18 -18.24
CA VAL A 316 -15.10 -7.44 -17.68
C VAL A 316 -13.97 -7.98 -18.55
N GLU A 317 -13.99 -7.72 -19.85
CA GLU A 317 -12.95 -8.15 -20.80
C GLU A 317 -11.61 -7.46 -20.50
N GLU A 318 -11.62 -6.14 -20.31
CA GLU A 318 -10.43 -5.37 -19.90
C GLU A 318 -9.90 -5.83 -18.53
N LYS A 319 -10.81 -6.02 -17.56
CA LYS A 319 -10.47 -6.56 -16.24
C LYS A 319 -9.81 -7.94 -16.35
N ASN A 320 -10.42 -8.86 -17.09
CA ASN A 320 -9.90 -10.21 -17.28
C ASN A 320 -8.57 -10.21 -18.04
N LYS A 321 -8.40 -9.30 -19.01
CA LYS A 321 -7.12 -9.12 -19.68
C LYS A 321 -6.03 -8.72 -18.68
N ALA A 322 -6.28 -7.71 -17.83
CA ALA A 322 -5.30 -7.27 -16.84
C ALA A 322 -4.93 -8.37 -15.83
N ILE A 323 -5.90 -9.20 -15.41
CA ILE A 323 -5.65 -10.37 -14.56
C ILE A 323 -4.79 -11.41 -15.28
N ASN A 324 -5.12 -11.76 -16.53
CA ASN A 324 -4.34 -12.71 -17.32
C ASN A 324 -2.91 -12.21 -17.59
N ASP A 325 -2.75 -10.92 -17.92
CA ASP A 325 -1.43 -10.30 -18.10
C ASP A 325 -0.58 -10.45 -16.81
N LEU A 326 -1.17 -10.29 -15.63
CA LEU A 326 -0.49 -10.52 -14.35
C LEU A 326 -0.13 -12.00 -14.18
N LEU A 327 -1.08 -12.91 -14.42
CA LEU A 327 -0.84 -14.36 -14.36
C LEU A 327 0.35 -14.75 -15.22
N ASP A 328 0.38 -14.31 -16.48
CA ASP A 328 1.44 -14.62 -17.43
C ASP A 328 2.80 -14.00 -17.03
N SER A 329 2.79 -12.78 -16.47
CA SER A 329 4.02 -12.06 -16.11
C SER A 329 4.84 -12.73 -15.01
N VAL A 330 4.18 -13.46 -14.10
CA VAL A 330 4.84 -14.16 -12.99
C VAL A 330 5.41 -15.48 -13.47
N TYR A 331 4.71 -16.22 -14.34
CA TYR A 331 5.23 -17.46 -14.95
C TYR A 331 6.53 -17.21 -15.74
N VAL A 332 6.70 -16.04 -16.34
CA VAL A 332 7.97 -15.65 -17.01
C VAL A 332 9.12 -15.43 -16.02
N ARG A 333 8.85 -15.06 -14.76
CA ARG A 333 9.88 -14.83 -13.73
C ARG A 333 10.23 -16.09 -12.91
N VAL A 334 9.34 -17.09 -12.89
CA VAL A 334 9.53 -18.35 -12.13
C VAL A 334 9.98 -19.51 -13.04
N ALA A 335 9.89 -19.39 -14.36
CA ALA A 335 10.46 -20.37 -15.28
C ALA A 335 11.98 -20.54 -15.01
N PRO A 336 12.48 -21.78 -14.82
CA PRO A 336 13.91 -21.99 -14.67
C PRO A 336 14.62 -21.44 -15.90
N LEU A 337 15.67 -20.63 -15.68
CA LEU A 337 16.60 -20.27 -16.75
C LEU A 337 16.97 -21.56 -17.48
N PRO A 338 16.88 -21.62 -18.82
CA PRO A 338 17.30 -22.81 -19.55
C PRO A 338 18.74 -23.12 -19.13
N SER A 339 18.95 -24.32 -18.60
CA SER A 339 20.26 -24.83 -18.24
C SER A 339 21.21 -24.58 -19.40
N ILE A 340 22.37 -23.99 -19.13
CA ILE A 340 23.46 -23.80 -20.09
C ILE A 340 24.03 -25.18 -20.44
N GLU A 341 23.27 -26.01 -21.17
CA GLU A 341 23.70 -27.33 -21.63
C GLU A 341 22.98 -27.80 -22.90
N GLN A 342 22.25 -26.91 -23.60
CA GLN A 342 21.63 -27.24 -24.90
C GLN A 342 22.07 -26.37 -26.09
N ASN A 343 23.24 -25.74 -26.02
CA ASN A 343 23.82 -25.00 -27.16
C ASN A 343 25.10 -25.61 -27.77
N HIS A 344 25.37 -26.89 -27.53
CA HIS A 344 26.54 -27.58 -28.10
C HIS A 344 26.24 -28.62 -29.20
N LEU A 345 25.11 -28.52 -29.91
CA LEU A 345 24.84 -29.39 -31.07
C LEU A 345 24.40 -28.68 -32.36
N GLN A 346 24.62 -27.37 -32.51
CA GLN A 346 24.29 -26.67 -33.76
C GLN A 346 25.36 -25.72 -34.32
N LYS A 347 26.64 -26.01 -34.05
CA LYS A 347 27.78 -25.39 -34.77
C LYS A 347 28.85 -26.42 -35.14
N ALA A 348 28.49 -27.36 -35.99
CA ALA A 348 29.44 -28.21 -36.71
C ALA A 348 28.85 -28.69 -38.05
N SER A 349 28.38 -27.75 -38.88
CA SER A 349 28.19 -27.98 -40.31
C SER A 349 28.08 -26.61 -40.96
N LEU A 350 29.19 -26.12 -41.51
CA LEU A 350 29.30 -25.08 -42.55
C LEU A 350 30.76 -24.63 -42.60
N HIS A 351 31.66 -25.50 -43.06
CA HIS A 351 32.97 -25.14 -43.62
C HIS A 351 33.31 -26.13 -44.75
N GLY A 352 33.54 -25.60 -45.95
CA GLY A 352 33.87 -26.32 -47.19
C GLY A 352 32.72 -26.23 -48.20
N MET A 353 32.87 -25.76 -49.44
CA MET A 353 34.02 -25.49 -50.28
C MET A 353 33.62 -24.45 -51.34
N HIS A 354 34.51 -23.52 -51.69
CA HIS A 354 34.48 -22.81 -52.96
C HIS A 354 35.11 -23.68 -54.06
N PRO A 355 34.61 -23.58 -55.31
CA PRO A 355 35.52 -23.60 -56.45
C PRO A 355 35.38 -22.38 -57.38
N LEU A 356 36.49 -22.16 -58.07
CA LEU A 356 36.83 -21.12 -59.05
C LEU A 356 36.21 -21.34 -60.44
N HIS A 357 36.30 -20.25 -61.24
CA HIS A 357 36.26 -20.15 -62.71
C HIS A 357 34.87 -20.25 -63.36
N SER A 358 34.54 -19.59 -64.47
CA SER A 358 35.11 -18.58 -65.40
C SER A 358 33.93 -18.18 -66.30
N SER A 359 33.74 -16.93 -66.77
CA SER A 359 34.20 -16.38 -68.05
C SER A 359 32.99 -15.67 -68.70
N THR A 360 33.20 -14.45 -69.23
CA THR A 360 32.57 -13.85 -70.45
C THR A 360 31.05 -13.98 -70.62
N LYS A 361 30.28 -12.90 -70.63
CA LYS A 361 30.26 -11.81 -71.61
C LYS A 361 29.42 -10.65 -71.07
#